data_AF-A0A963WF80-F1
#
_entry.id   AF-A0A963WF80-F1
#
_cell.length_a   1.000
_cell.length_b   1.000
_cell.length_c   1.000
_cell.angle_alpha   90.00
_cell.angle_beta   90.00
_cell.angle_gamma   90.00
#
_symmetry.space_group_name_H-M   'P 1'
#
loop_
_entity.id
_entity.type
_entity.pdbx_description
1 polymer ?
#
loop_
_entity_poly.entity_id
_entity_poly.type
_entity_poly.pdbx_seq_one_letter_code
_entity_poly.pdbx_strand_id
1 'polypeptide(L)'
;VAEAALAAGASIVNDVWGFRLEPRIAEVTARAGALAVLMHNRSKREHVSIDPALGGRYVGTDYDDLIADIAAELQVSIDLARQAGVPAERIIIDPGIGFGKTVAQNL
;
A
#
# COMPACT_ATOMS: atom_id res chain seq x y z
N VAL A 1 -6.45 -9.55 -11.40
CA VAL A 1 -5.02 -9.96 -11.44
C VAL A 1 -4.65 -10.78 -10.21
N ALA A 2 -4.79 -10.27 -8.99
CA ALA A 2 -4.40 -10.98 -7.76
C ALA A 2 -4.94 -12.43 -7.68
N GLU A 3 -6.24 -12.62 -7.92
CA GLU A 3 -6.85 -13.96 -7.90
C GLU A 3 -6.21 -14.94 -8.88
N ALA A 4 -5.97 -14.50 -10.13
CA ALA A 4 -5.31 -15.33 -11.14
C ALA A 4 -3.84 -15.62 -10.79
N ALA A 5 -3.12 -14.64 -10.25
CA ALA A 5 -1.72 -14.81 -9.84
C ALA A 5 -1.59 -15.82 -8.68
N LEU A 6 -2.49 -15.74 -7.71
CA LEU A 6 -2.56 -16.68 -6.58
C LEU A 6 -2.93 -18.09 -7.06
N ALA A 7 -3.90 -18.21 -7.98
CA ALA A 7 -4.23 -19.50 -8.61
C ALA A 7 -3.04 -20.09 -9.40
N ALA A 8 -2.14 -19.24 -9.90
CA ALA A 8 -0.91 -19.65 -10.58
C ALA A 8 0.27 -19.94 -9.62
N GLY A 9 0.08 -19.86 -8.30
CA GLY A 9 1.09 -20.22 -7.29
C GLY A 9 1.81 -19.04 -6.63
N ALA A 10 1.39 -17.79 -6.88
CA ALA A 10 1.91 -16.66 -6.11
C ALA A 10 1.58 -16.83 -4.61
N SER A 11 2.52 -16.46 -3.74
CA SER A 11 2.36 -16.59 -2.28
C SER A 11 2.16 -15.26 -1.56
N ILE A 12 2.39 -14.14 -2.26
CA ILE A 12 2.36 -12.79 -1.69
C ILE A 12 1.56 -11.88 -2.62
N VAL A 13 0.66 -11.10 -2.04
CA VAL A 13 0.02 -9.95 -2.70
C VAL A 13 0.69 -8.68 -2.19
N ASN A 14 1.37 -7.96 -3.08
CA ASN A 14 1.95 -6.65 -2.78
C ASN A 14 1.04 -5.56 -3.35
N ASP A 15 0.34 -4.83 -2.48
CA ASP A 15 -0.59 -3.78 -2.88
C ASP A 15 -0.08 -2.40 -2.47
N VAL A 16 0.28 -1.61 -3.49
CA VAL A 16 0.72 -0.22 -3.36
C VAL A 16 -0.35 0.73 -2.83
N TRP A 17 -1.60 0.27 -2.72
CA TRP A 17 -2.71 1.01 -2.14
C TRP A 17 -3.12 0.52 -0.76
N GLY A 18 -2.47 -0.54 -0.25
CA GLY A 18 -2.74 -1.11 1.06
C GLY A 18 -4.20 -1.51 1.25
N PHE A 19 -4.81 -2.13 0.23
CA PHE A 19 -6.24 -2.52 0.16
C PHE A 19 -7.26 -1.37 0.23
N ARG A 20 -6.83 -0.11 0.24
CA ARG A 20 -7.73 1.05 0.33
C ARG A 20 -8.48 1.34 -0.97
N LEU A 21 -7.94 0.88 -2.10
CA LEU A 21 -8.47 1.22 -3.42
C LEU A 21 -9.37 0.15 -4.02
N GLU A 22 -9.07 -1.12 -3.77
CA GLU A 22 -9.91 -2.24 -4.18
C GLU A 22 -10.02 -3.25 -3.03
N PRO A 23 -11.02 -3.11 -2.15
CA PRO A 23 -11.17 -3.95 -0.96
C PRO A 23 -11.26 -5.45 -1.25
N ARG A 24 -11.75 -5.83 -2.44
CA ARG A 24 -11.83 -7.26 -2.84
C ARG A 24 -10.46 -7.94 -2.89
N ILE A 25 -9.36 -7.19 -3.05
CA ILE A 25 -8.01 -7.75 -3.01
C ILE A 25 -7.73 -8.34 -1.62
N ALA A 26 -8.21 -7.72 -0.54
CA ALA A 26 -8.05 -8.24 0.82
C ALA A 26 -8.75 -9.60 0.98
N GLU A 27 -9.98 -9.72 0.51
CA GLU A 27 -10.77 -10.97 0.56
C GLU A 27 -10.11 -12.11 -0.22
N VAL A 28 -9.61 -11.80 -1.42
CA VAL A 28 -8.90 -12.76 -2.26
C VAL A 28 -7.60 -13.22 -1.59
N THR A 29 -6.87 -12.28 -0.97
CA THR A 29 -5.62 -12.57 -0.24
C THR A 29 -5.89 -13.49 0.95
N ALA A 30 -6.93 -13.19 1.73
CA ALA A 30 -7.35 -14.00 2.87
C ALA A 30 -7.78 -15.41 2.45
N ARG A 31 -8.65 -15.53 1.42
CA ARG A 31 -9.13 -16.81 0.91
C ARG A 31 -7.99 -17.70 0.40
N ALA A 32 -6.98 -17.11 -0.23
CA ALA A 32 -5.82 -17.84 -0.72
C ALA A 32 -4.81 -18.20 0.38
N GLY A 33 -4.97 -17.68 1.60
CA GLY A 33 -3.98 -17.82 2.67
C GLY A 33 -2.63 -17.24 2.26
N ALA A 34 -2.62 -16.14 1.50
CA ALA A 34 -1.40 -15.48 1.04
C ALA A 34 -0.89 -14.45 2.06
N LEU A 35 0.39 -14.06 1.93
CA LEU A 35 0.94 -12.90 2.63
C LEU A 35 0.45 -11.61 1.97
N ALA A 36 0.23 -10.56 2.76
CA ALA A 36 -0.13 -9.23 2.30
C ALA A 36 1.01 -8.25 2.59
N VAL A 37 1.54 -7.56 1.57
CA VAL A 37 2.37 -6.37 1.74
C VAL A 37 1.48 -5.15 1.53
N LEU A 38 1.30 -4.35 2.58
CA LEU A 38 0.45 -3.18 2.59
C LEU A 38 1.32 -1.93 2.59
N MET A 39 1.31 -1.21 1.47
CA MET A 39 2.14 -0.03 1.31
C MET A 39 1.38 1.26 1.60
N HIS A 40 2.02 2.18 2.30
CA HIS A 40 1.53 3.55 2.43
C HIS A 40 1.71 4.30 1.11
N ASN A 41 0.63 4.91 0.62
CA ASN A 41 0.66 5.71 -0.60
C ASN A 41 -0.42 6.79 -0.57
N ARG A 42 0.00 8.07 -0.62
CA ARG A 42 -0.89 9.25 -0.73
C ARG A 42 -0.99 9.79 -2.17
N SER A 43 -0.31 9.17 -3.13
CA SER A 43 -0.36 9.60 -4.54
C SER A 43 -1.78 9.46 -5.09
N LYS A 44 -2.27 10.45 -5.83
CA LYS A 44 -3.56 10.33 -6.53
C LYS A 44 -3.33 9.78 -7.93
N ARG A 45 -4.09 8.74 -8.35
CA ARG A 45 -4.01 8.16 -9.72
C ARG A 45 -4.11 9.24 -10.82
N GLU A 46 -4.86 10.31 -10.55
CA GLU A 46 -5.19 11.37 -11.51
C GLU A 46 -4.11 12.46 -11.63
N HIS A 47 -3.17 12.56 -10.68
CA HIS A 47 -2.18 13.63 -10.61
C HIS A 47 -0.73 13.11 -10.58
N VAL A 48 -0.44 12.01 -11.28
CA VAL A 48 0.94 11.63 -11.54
C VAL A 48 1.48 12.56 -12.64
N SER A 49 1.85 13.79 -12.28
CA SER A 49 2.62 14.66 -13.17
C SER A 49 4.06 14.14 -13.22
N ILE A 50 4.37 13.38 -14.27
CA ILE A 50 5.70 12.82 -14.53
C ILE A 50 6.63 13.98 -14.93
N ASP A 51 7.49 14.41 -14.01
CA ASP A 51 8.67 15.21 -14.34
C ASP A 51 9.76 14.25 -14.84
N PRO A 52 10.21 14.35 -16.11
CA PRO A 52 11.20 13.42 -16.69
C PRO A 52 12.60 13.56 -16.08
N ALA A 53 12.92 14.69 -15.44
CA ALA A 53 14.24 14.96 -14.87
C ALA A 53 14.33 14.56 -13.39
N LEU A 54 13.20 14.45 -12.69
CA LEU A 54 13.13 14.18 -11.26
C LEU A 54 12.24 12.97 -10.89
N GLY A 55 11.68 12.27 -11.88
CA GLY A 55 10.81 11.13 -11.64
C GLY A 55 9.54 11.54 -10.91
N GLY A 56 8.68 12.36 -11.53
CA GLY A 56 7.33 12.65 -11.05
C GLY A 56 7.25 13.46 -9.75
N ARG A 57 6.78 14.70 -9.82
CA ARG A 57 6.55 15.49 -8.59
C ARG A 57 5.51 14.81 -7.70
N TYR A 58 5.84 14.70 -6.43
CA TYR A 58 5.07 14.01 -5.40
C TYR A 58 3.79 14.76 -5.06
N VAL A 59 2.64 14.15 -5.31
CA VAL A 59 1.34 14.63 -4.81
C VAL A 59 1.04 13.95 -3.48
N GLY A 60 0.54 14.71 -2.50
CA GLY A 60 0.23 14.19 -1.16
C GLY A 60 1.43 14.18 -0.20
N THR A 61 2.36 15.12 -0.33
CA THR A 61 3.54 15.26 0.54
C THR A 61 3.31 16.10 1.79
N ASP A 62 2.11 16.64 1.96
CA ASP A 62 1.77 17.42 3.14
C ASP A 62 1.47 16.43 4.26
N TYR A 63 2.37 16.37 5.25
CA TYR A 63 2.22 15.61 6.49
C TYR A 63 2.37 16.59 7.64
N ASP A 64 1.56 16.45 8.68
CA ASP A 64 1.69 17.24 9.91
C ASP A 64 2.82 16.66 10.78
N ASP A 65 2.82 15.34 10.94
CA ASP A 65 3.91 14.54 11.46
C ASP A 65 4.08 13.31 10.56
N LEU A 66 5.17 13.29 9.79
CA LEU A 66 5.42 12.28 8.76
C LEU A 66 5.27 10.85 9.29
N ILE A 67 5.86 10.54 10.45
CA ILE A 67 5.89 9.16 10.95
C ILE A 67 4.56 8.80 11.59
N ALA A 68 3.97 9.71 12.38
CA ALA A 68 2.68 9.47 13.00
C ALA A 68 1.57 9.30 11.95
N ASP A 69 1.57 10.12 10.92
CA ASP A 69 0.62 10.05 9.81
C ASP A 69 0.75 8.74 9.02
N ILE A 70 1.99 8.34 8.66
CA ILE A 70 2.23 7.07 7.95
C ILE A 70 1.73 5.89 8.80
N ALA A 71 2.03 5.90 10.10
CA ALA A 71 1.60 4.83 11.01
C ALA A 71 0.07 4.76 11.13
N ALA A 72 -0.60 5.90 11.32
CA ALA A 72 -2.06 5.98 11.40
C ALA A 72 -2.73 5.49 10.11
N GLU A 73 -2.18 5.84 8.95
CA GLU A 73 -2.71 5.41 7.68
C GLU A 73 -2.47 3.93 7.36
N LEU A 74 -1.29 3.41 7.71
CA LEU A 74 -1.02 1.97 7.60
C LEU A 74 -1.90 1.16 8.55
N GLN A 75 -2.27 1.73 9.71
CA GLN A 75 -3.21 1.08 10.63
C GLN A 75 -4.58 0.85 9.96
N VAL A 76 -5.06 1.81 9.17
CA VAL A 76 -6.30 1.62 8.37
C VAL A 76 -6.16 0.44 7.41
N SER A 77 -5.03 0.32 6.71
CA SER A 77 -4.76 -0.82 5.82
C SER A 77 -4.69 -2.15 6.57
N ILE A 78 -4.06 -2.18 7.73
CA ILE A 78 -4.01 -3.36 8.61
C ILE A 78 -5.41 -3.78 9.04
N ASP A 79 -6.26 -2.82 9.40
CA ASP A 79 -7.63 -3.10 9.85
C ASP A 79 -8.49 -3.66 8.71
N LEU A 80 -8.34 -3.13 7.49
CA LEU A 80 -8.98 -3.70 6.29
C LEU A 80 -8.56 -5.15 6.03
N ALA A 81 -7.26 -5.44 6.15
CA ALA A 81 -6.73 -6.79 5.97
C ALA A 81 -7.29 -7.75 7.04
N ARG A 82 -7.31 -7.33 8.31
CA ARG A 82 -7.88 -8.10 9.42
C ARG A 82 -9.37 -8.34 9.26
N GLN A 83 -10.12 -7.32 8.85
CA GLN A 83 -11.56 -7.42 8.58
C GLN A 83 -11.86 -8.45 7.48
N ALA A 84 -11.01 -8.54 6.46
CA ALA A 84 -11.11 -9.55 5.40
C ALA A 84 -10.66 -10.95 5.84
N GLY A 85 -10.07 -11.10 7.03
CA GLY A 85 -9.61 -12.38 7.57
C GLY A 85 -8.13 -12.70 7.31
N VAL A 86 -7.32 -11.72 6.91
CA VAL A 86 -5.85 -11.89 6.84
C VAL A 86 -5.29 -11.86 8.27
N PRO A 87 -4.63 -12.93 8.75
CA PRO A 87 -4.12 -12.96 10.12
C PRO A 87 -2.87 -12.07 10.25
N ALA A 88 -2.62 -11.55 11.44
CA ALA A 88 -1.62 -10.50 11.67
C ALA A 88 -0.20 -10.93 11.29
N GLU A 89 0.16 -12.20 11.52
CA GLU A 89 1.43 -12.80 11.15
C GLU A 89 1.65 -12.92 9.64
N ARG A 90 0.62 -12.65 8.83
CA ARG A 90 0.69 -12.61 7.37
C ARG A 90 0.69 -11.21 6.78
N ILE A 91 0.72 -10.17 7.62
CA ILE A 91 0.74 -8.77 7.18
C ILE A 91 2.17 -8.22 7.31
N ILE A 92 2.67 -7.66 6.21
CA ILE A 92 3.91 -6.90 6.12
C ILE A 92 3.52 -5.46 5.78
N ILE A 93 4.08 -4.50 6.51
CA ILE A 93 3.90 -3.07 6.22
C ILE A 93 5.08 -2.53 5.42
N ASP A 94 4.78 -1.62 4.49
CA ASP A 94 5.78 -0.91 3.68
C ASP A 94 5.51 0.61 3.77
N PRO A 95 6.48 1.44 4.21
CA PRO A 95 6.30 2.89 4.33
C PRO A 95 6.12 3.60 2.96
N GLY A 96 6.40 2.94 1.83
CA GLY A 96 6.18 3.47 0.49
C GLY A 96 7.12 4.61 0.14
N ILE A 97 8.42 4.32 0.11
CA ILE A 97 9.45 5.25 -0.32
C ILE A 97 9.21 5.66 -1.78
N GLY A 98 9.23 6.96 -2.05
CA GLY A 98 8.94 7.51 -3.38
C GLY A 98 7.44 7.64 -3.70
N PHE A 99 6.54 7.27 -2.79
CA PHE A 99 5.09 7.41 -2.97
C PHE A 99 4.50 8.46 -2.03
N GLY A 100 4.18 9.62 -2.59
CA GLY A 100 3.62 10.76 -1.84
C GLY A 100 4.59 11.33 -0.79
N LYS A 101 5.90 11.29 -1.04
CA LYS A 101 6.95 11.81 -0.14
C LYS A 101 8.05 12.50 -0.93
N THR A 102 8.47 13.68 -0.51
CA THR A 102 9.66 14.34 -1.05
C THR A 102 10.93 13.52 -0.79
N VAL A 103 12.02 13.82 -1.49
CA VAL A 103 13.33 13.19 -1.25
C VAL A 103 13.75 13.32 0.22
N ALA A 104 13.59 14.50 0.84
CA ALA A 104 13.94 14.73 2.23
C ALA A 104 13.06 13.95 3.22
N GLN A 105 11.81 13.65 2.88
CA GLN A 105 10.93 12.79 3.69
C GLN A 105 11.25 11.29 3.54
N ASN A 106 11.97 10.89 2.49
CA ASN A 106 12.36 9.49 2.26
C ASN A 106 13.69 9.12 2.93
N LEU A 107 14.50 10.09 3.35
CA LEU A 107 15.82 9.92 3.97
C LEU A 107 15.74 10.13 5.48
#